data_AF-A0A7J8QJ94-F1
#
_entry.id   AF-A0A7J8QJ94-F1
#
_cell.length_a   1.000
_cell.length_b   1.000
_cell.length_c   1.000
_cell.angle_alpha   90.00
_cell.angle_beta   90.00
_cell.angle_gamma   90.00
#
_symmetry.space_group_name_H-M   'P 1'
#
loop_
_entity.id
_entity.type
_entity.pdbx_description
1 polymer ?
#
loop_
_entity_poly.entity_id
_entity_poly.type
_entity_poly.pdbx_seq_one_letter_code
_entity_poly.pdbx_strand_id
1 'polypeptide(L)'
;MQPWMSRAYDPCTERYSKVYFNRLEVQKALHANVTALSYPWQTCSDIVGNYWTDAPLSMLPIYKELIAAGLRIWVYSGDTDAVVPVTATRYSIDALKLPTVINWYPWYDNGK
;
A
#
# COMPACT_ATOMS: atom_id res chain seq x y z
N MET A 1 -28.65 15.76 10.93
CA MET A 1 -28.62 15.48 9.48
C MET A 1 -27.29 15.97 8.95
N GLN A 2 -26.35 15.07 8.62
CA GLN A 2 -25.09 15.41 7.97
C GLN A 2 -25.15 14.92 6.51
N PRO A 3 -25.29 15.84 5.53
CA PRO A 3 -25.09 15.53 4.13
C PRO A 3 -23.58 15.47 3.85
N TRP A 4 -23.17 14.76 2.80
CA TRP A 4 -21.79 14.64 2.28
C TRP A 4 -20.91 13.49 2.80
N MET A 5 -21.43 12.26 2.77
CA MET A 5 -20.60 11.07 2.53
C MET A 5 -21.28 10.25 1.44
N SER A 6 -20.82 10.40 0.19
CA SER A 6 -21.17 9.50 -0.89
C SER A 6 -20.51 8.14 -0.60
N ARG A 7 -21.24 7.31 0.16
CA ARG A 7 -20.83 6.09 0.89
C ARG A 7 -19.98 6.39 2.13
N ALA A 8 -20.53 6.10 3.30
CA ALA A 8 -19.80 6.18 4.56
C ALA A 8 -18.59 5.23 4.55
N TYR A 9 -17.52 5.60 5.26
CA TYR A 9 -16.38 4.72 5.47
C TYR A 9 -16.84 3.44 6.18
N ASP A 10 -16.46 2.30 5.63
CA ASP A 10 -16.79 0.98 6.17
C ASP A 10 -15.51 0.21 6.51
N PRO A 11 -15.21 -0.03 7.80
CA PRO A 11 -14.03 -0.78 8.20
C PRO A 11 -14.12 -2.28 7.86
N CYS A 12 -15.28 -2.79 7.44
CA CYS A 12 -15.52 -4.22 7.20
C CYS A 12 -15.31 -4.64 5.73
N THR A 13 -14.75 -3.77 4.89
CA THR A 13 -14.61 -4.00 3.43
C THR A 13 -13.88 -5.29 3.07
N GLU A 14 -12.88 -5.70 3.85
CA GLU A 14 -12.17 -6.97 3.69
C GLU A 14 -13.12 -8.19 3.71
N ARG A 15 -14.17 -8.16 4.55
CA ARG A 15 -15.14 -9.25 4.63
C ARG A 15 -15.91 -9.40 3.32
N TYR A 16 -16.23 -8.29 2.66
CA TYR A 16 -16.92 -8.32 1.38
C TYR A 16 -16.04 -8.91 0.29
N SER A 17 -14.76 -8.53 0.25
CA SER A 17 -13.77 -9.12 -0.66
C SER A 17 -13.64 -10.63 -0.46
N LYS A 18 -13.52 -11.09 0.79
CA LYS A 18 -13.41 -12.52 1.12
C LYS A 18 -14.63 -13.32 0.66
N VAL A 19 -15.84 -12.78 0.81
CA VAL A 19 -17.05 -13.43 0.28
C VAL A 19 -17.03 -13.43 -1.25
N TYR A 20 -16.71 -12.31 -1.89
CA TYR A 20 -16.75 -12.16 -3.34
C TYR A 20 -15.77 -13.09 -4.06
N PHE A 21 -14.50 -13.10 -3.66
CA PHE A 21 -13.45 -13.88 -4.32
C PHE A 21 -13.53 -15.40 -4.06
N ASN A 22 -14.34 -15.84 -3.10
CA ASN A 22 -14.62 -17.26 -2.87
C ASN A 22 -15.87 -17.78 -3.60
N ARG A 23 -16.55 -16.94 -4.40
CA ARG A 23 -17.65 -17.38 -5.27
C ARG A 23 -17.11 -18.10 -6.50
N LEU A 24 -17.69 -19.25 -6.82
CA LEU A 24 -17.25 -20.09 -7.95
C LEU A 24 -17.37 -19.36 -9.29
N GLU A 25 -18.45 -18.59 -9.48
CA GLU A 25 -18.66 -17.80 -10.70
C GLU A 25 -17.61 -16.69 -10.86
N VAL A 26 -17.17 -16.09 -9.75
CA VAL A 26 -16.12 -15.06 -9.75
C VAL A 26 -14.76 -15.71 -10.04
N GLN A 27 -14.44 -16.83 -9.39
CA GLN A 27 -13.20 -17.57 -9.66
C GLN A 27 -13.13 -18.02 -11.12
N LYS A 28 -14.23 -18.54 -11.67
CA LYS A 28 -14.32 -18.94 -13.08
C LYS A 28 -14.12 -17.75 -14.02
N ALA A 29 -14.76 -16.61 -13.74
CA ALA A 29 -14.62 -15.40 -14.56
C ALA A 29 -13.19 -14.83 -14.54
N LEU A 30 -12.48 -14.96 -13.42
CA LEU A 30 -11.09 -14.53 -13.27
C LEU A 30 -10.06 -15.59 -13.71
N HIS A 31 -10.51 -16.76 -14.19
CA HIS A 31 -9.65 -17.92 -14.46
C HIS A 31 -8.79 -18.32 -13.25
N ALA A 32 -9.32 -18.14 -12.04
CA ALA A 32 -8.69 -18.53 -10.78
C ALA A 32 -9.16 -19.92 -10.33
N ASN A 33 -8.37 -20.58 -9.46
CA ASN A 33 -8.70 -21.87 -8.86
C ASN A 33 -9.00 -23.01 -9.88
N VAL A 34 -8.34 -22.99 -11.04
CA VAL A 34 -8.58 -23.94 -12.15
C VAL A 34 -8.31 -25.39 -11.75
N THR A 35 -7.36 -25.62 -10.83
CA THR A 35 -6.95 -26.95 -10.36
C THR A 35 -7.64 -27.38 -9.06
N ALA A 36 -8.67 -26.67 -8.61
CA ALA A 36 -9.38 -26.94 -7.35
C ALA A 36 -8.45 -27.02 -6.12
N LEU A 37 -7.88 -25.87 -5.75
CA LEU A 37 -7.10 -25.68 -4.54
C LEU A 37 -7.87 -26.15 -3.30
N SER A 38 -7.15 -26.75 -2.35
CA SER A 38 -7.70 -27.33 -1.12
C SER A 38 -8.05 -26.30 -0.05
N TYR A 39 -7.77 -25.02 -0.28
CA TYR A 39 -7.99 -23.93 0.67
C TYR A 39 -8.72 -22.75 0.00
N PRO A 40 -9.50 -21.98 0.78
CA PRO A 40 -10.20 -20.81 0.25
C PRO A 40 -9.23 -19.66 -0.01
N TRP A 41 -9.66 -18.73 -0.86
CA TRP A 41 -9.00 -17.44 -1.03
C TRP A 41 -9.05 -16.62 0.27
N GLN A 42 -7.94 -15.95 0.60
CA GLN A 42 -7.80 -15.00 1.70
C GLN A 42 -7.07 -13.75 1.20
N THR A 43 -7.27 -12.62 1.88
CA THR A 43 -6.55 -11.35 1.65
C THR A 43 -5.06 -11.45 1.96
N CYS A 44 -4.71 -12.12 3.05
CA CYS A 44 -3.35 -12.31 3.53
C CYS A 44 -3.10 -13.79 3.89
N SER A 45 -1.84 -14.22 3.86
CA SER A 45 -1.41 -15.54 4.32
C SER A 45 -0.54 -15.41 5.58
N ASP A 46 -1.07 -15.88 6.71
CA ASP A 46 -0.33 -15.87 7.98
C ASP A 46 0.90 -16.77 7.93
N ILE A 47 0.87 -17.85 7.13
CA ILE A 47 2.03 -18.73 6.94
C ILE A 47 3.16 -17.92 6.29
N VAL A 48 2.88 -17.21 5.20
CA VAL A 48 3.92 -16.39 4.55
C VAL A 48 4.38 -15.27 5.48
N GLY A 49 3.44 -14.59 6.15
CA GLY A 49 3.76 -13.48 7.05
C GLY A 49 4.61 -13.89 8.26
N ASN A 50 4.34 -15.03 8.87
CA ASN A 50 5.04 -15.48 10.08
C ASN A 50 6.40 -16.15 9.81
N TYR A 51 6.61 -16.67 8.60
CA TYR A 51 7.82 -17.43 8.27
C TYR A 51 8.77 -16.72 7.29
N TRP A 52 8.52 -15.44 6.97
CA TRP A 52 9.43 -14.64 6.15
C TRP A 52 10.70 -14.25 6.92
N THR A 53 11.88 -14.32 6.28
CA THR A 53 13.17 -14.13 6.96
C THR A 53 14.10 -13.09 6.33
N ASP A 54 14.09 -12.91 5.01
CA ASP A 54 14.97 -11.94 4.34
C ASP A 54 14.35 -10.53 4.35
N ALA A 55 14.80 -9.70 5.28
CA ALA A 55 14.29 -8.34 5.47
C ALA A 55 15.42 -7.35 5.80
N PRO A 56 16.11 -6.81 4.78
CA PRO A 56 17.14 -5.79 4.98
C PRO A 56 16.60 -4.58 5.75
N LEU A 57 17.39 -4.06 6.69
CA LEU A 57 16.98 -2.94 7.56
C LEU A 57 16.73 -1.62 6.81
N SER A 58 17.25 -1.48 5.58
CA SER A 58 17.18 -0.23 4.85
C SER A 58 17.16 -0.45 3.34
N MET A 59 16.30 0.33 2.67
CA MET A 59 16.26 0.42 1.22
C MET A 59 17.10 1.58 0.66
N LEU A 60 17.69 2.42 1.52
CA LEU A 60 18.42 3.62 1.09
C LEU A 60 19.54 3.35 0.07
N PRO A 61 20.31 2.25 0.14
CA PRO A 61 21.29 1.92 -0.90
C PRO A 61 20.66 1.76 -2.29
N ILE A 62 19.51 1.09 -2.37
CA ILE A 62 18.78 0.87 -3.62
C ILE A 62 18.22 2.20 -4.13
N TYR A 63 17.69 3.06 -3.26
CA TYR A 63 17.27 4.41 -3.67
C TYR A 63 18.42 5.19 -4.31
N LYS A 64 19.63 5.13 -3.76
CA LYS A 64 20.81 5.80 -4.34
C LYS A 64 21.14 5.28 -5.74
N GLU A 65 21.08 3.96 -5.93
CA GLU A 65 21.30 3.33 -7.23
C GLU A 65 20.28 3.79 -8.28
N LEU A 66 18.98 3.73 -7.95
CA LEU A 66 17.91 4.08 -8.87
C LEU A 66 17.88 5.58 -9.20
N ILE A 67 18.21 6.44 -8.22
CA ILE A 67 18.39 7.88 -8.44
C ILE A 67 19.57 8.14 -9.38
N ALA A 68 20.71 7.46 -9.19
CA ALA A 68 21.88 7.60 -10.06
C ALA A 68 21.60 7.11 -11.49
N ALA A 69 20.73 6.10 -11.64
CA ALA A 69 20.25 5.62 -12.93
C ALA A 69 19.24 6.58 -13.61
N GLY A 70 18.84 7.66 -12.95
CA GLY A 70 17.91 8.65 -13.50
C GLY A 70 16.44 8.22 -13.47
N LEU A 71 16.07 7.23 -12.65
CA LEU A 71 14.68 6.81 -12.51
C LEU A 71 13.89 7.82 -11.67
N ARG A 72 12.63 8.03 -12.07
CA ARG A 72 11.69 8.88 -11.34
C ARG A 72 11.08 8.11 -10.18
N ILE A 73 11.22 8.63 -8.95
CA ILE A 73 10.72 7.99 -7.73
C ILE A 73 9.76 8.95 -7.00
N TRP A 74 8.58 8.45 -6.65
CA TRP A 74 7.58 9.17 -5.85
C TRP A 74 7.30 8.36 -4.58
N VAL A 75 7.29 9.05 -3.44
CA VAL A 75 6.97 8.46 -2.14
C VAL A 75 5.85 9.29 -1.53
N TYR A 76 4.78 8.64 -1.09
CA TYR A 76 3.60 9.28 -0.49
C TYR A 76 3.20 8.55 0.80
N SER A 77 2.48 9.24 1.68
CA SER A 77 2.04 8.72 2.97
C SER A 77 0.72 9.37 3.37
N GLY A 78 -0.24 8.56 3.86
CA GLY A 78 -1.39 9.10 4.58
C GLY A 78 -0.94 9.61 5.95
N ASP A 79 -1.43 10.77 6.37
CA ASP A 79 -0.94 11.48 7.57
C ASP A 79 -1.57 11.03 8.88
N THR A 80 -2.63 10.24 8.81
CA THR A 80 -3.31 9.63 9.96
C THR A 80 -2.95 8.15 10.17
N ASP A 81 -2.06 7.57 9.36
CA ASP A 81 -1.56 6.21 9.58
C ASP A 81 -0.57 6.16 10.76
N ALA A 82 -0.72 5.12 11.59
CA ALA A 82 0.14 4.85 12.73
C ALA A 82 1.01 3.60 12.54
N VAL A 83 0.73 2.74 11.54
CA VAL A 83 1.55 1.54 11.27
C VAL A 83 2.87 1.95 10.65
N VAL A 84 2.85 2.81 9.63
CA VAL A 84 4.04 3.43 9.05
C VAL A 84 3.80 4.95 8.95
N PRO A 85 4.02 5.71 10.04
CA PRO A 85 3.62 7.11 10.11
C PRO A 85 4.46 8.01 9.20
N VAL A 86 3.89 9.16 8.79
CA VAL A 86 4.58 10.19 7.97
C VAL A 86 5.97 10.54 8.51
N THR A 87 6.09 10.64 9.83
CA THR A 87 7.36 10.97 10.50
C THR A 87 8.46 9.96 10.18
N ALA A 88 8.15 8.66 10.13
CA ALA A 88 9.11 7.62 9.79
C ALA A 88 9.62 7.80 8.36
N THR A 89 8.69 7.96 7.40
CA THR A 89 9.02 8.21 5.99
C THR A 89 9.86 9.48 5.83
N ARG A 90 9.52 10.57 6.51
CA ARG A 90 10.28 11.83 6.43
C ARG A 90 11.71 11.67 6.91
N TYR A 91 11.94 10.98 8.03
CA TYR A 91 13.30 10.72 8.51
C TYR A 91 14.09 9.81 7.58
N SER A 92 13.47 8.75 7.03
CA SER A 92 14.14 7.88 6.06
C SER A 92 14.56 8.62 4.79
N ILE A 93 13.71 9.49 4.25
CA ILE A 93 14.04 10.28 3.05
C ILE A 93 15.08 11.36 3.35
N ASP A 94 15.02 12.03 4.51
CA ASP A 94 16.03 13.01 4.91
C ASP A 94 17.44 12.39 5.04
N ALA A 95 17.52 11.10 5.40
CA ALA A 95 18.78 10.37 5.45
C ALA A 95 19.46 10.19 4.08
N LEU A 96 18.76 10.38 2.95
CA LEU A 96 19.36 10.38 1.61
C LEU A 96 20.17 11.64 1.33
N LYS A 97 19.95 12.74 2.09
CA LYS A 97 20.63 14.04 1.92
C LYS A 97 20.54 14.59 0.48
N LEU A 98 19.38 14.41 -0.14
CA LEU A 98 19.08 14.96 -1.46
C LEU A 98 18.86 16.48 -1.38
N PRO A 99 19.26 17.24 -2.41
CA PRO A 99 18.96 18.67 -2.46
C PRO A 99 17.46 18.91 -2.67
N THR A 100 16.87 19.81 -1.88
CA THR A 100 15.49 20.26 -2.06
C THR A 100 15.40 21.17 -3.29
N VAL A 101 14.68 20.73 -4.32
CA VAL A 101 14.41 21.56 -5.51
C VAL A 101 13.24 22.51 -5.28
N ILE A 102 12.20 22.06 -4.57
CA ILE A 102 11.03 22.84 -4.21
C ILE A 102 10.73 22.60 -2.73
N ASN A 103 10.65 23.67 -1.93
CA ASN A 103 10.30 23.59 -0.51
C ASN A 103 8.91 23.01 -0.32
N TRP A 104 8.64 22.43 0.86
CA TRP A 104 7.31 21.91 1.21
C TRP A 104 6.21 22.94 0.94
N TYR A 105 5.15 22.51 0.25
CA TYR A 105 3.98 23.32 -0.05
C TYR A 105 2.70 22.47 -0.02
N PRO A 106 1.55 23.05 0.34
CA PRO A 106 0.27 22.36 0.23
C PRO A 106 -0.10 22.17 -1.24
N TRP A 107 -0.62 20.99 -1.58
CA TRP A 107 -1.25 20.73 -2.87
C TRP A 107 -2.77 20.69 -2.69
N TYR A 108 -3.50 21.01 -3.77
CA TYR A 108 -4.97 21.14 -3.76
C TYR A 108 -5.55 20.29 -4.89
N ASP A 109 -6.70 19.66 -4.65
CA ASP A 109 -7.48 18.97 -5.68
C ASP A 109 -8.78 19.73 -5.93
N ASN A 110 -9.04 20.13 -7.17
CA ASN A 110 -10.22 20.93 -7.54
C ASN A 110 -10.40 22.22 -6.73
N GLY A 111 -9.30 22.87 -6.35
CA GLY A 111 -9.31 24.12 -5.56
C GLY A 111 -9.74 23.93 -4.11
N LYS A 112 -9.73 22.69 -3.61
CA LYS A 112 -9.98 22.32 -2.22
C LYS A 112 -8.74 21.68 -1.60
#